data_AF-A0A7C5QMZ7-F1
#
_entry.id   AF-A0A7C5QMZ7-F1
#
_cell.length_a   1.000
_cell.length_b   1.000
_cell.length_c   1.000
_cell.angle_alpha   90.00
_cell.angle_beta   90.00
_cell.angle_gamma   90.00
#
_symmetry.space_group_name_H-M   'P 1'
#
loop_
_entity.id
_entity.type
_entity.pdbx_description
1 polymer ?
#
loop_
_entity_poly.entity_id
_entity_poly.type
_entity_poly.pdbx_seq_one_letter_code
_entity_poly.pdbx_strand_id
1 'polypeptide(L)'
;MSTANQQPEIGPRDIVFECPACHKNLVVDEAAEGLTVECPACNTKVIVPPKTKKTPPSPPPPPPAGVDPRLLALGSKLKELQTQRTEISNNIAARLNEINRQMVMLARLESSHQQLLQEWNKVLAELKPSAGRSQANFKA
;
A
#
# COMPACT_ATOMS: atom_id res chain seq x y z
N MET A 1 -23.98 -44.79 -9.24
CA MET A 1 -23.92 -43.76 -10.30
C MET A 1 -24.21 -42.43 -9.65
N SER A 2 -23.16 -41.66 -9.37
CA SER A 2 -23.25 -40.32 -8.78
C SER A 2 -23.50 -39.30 -9.89
N THR A 3 -24.50 -38.44 -9.72
CA THR A 3 -24.46 -36.96 -9.82
C THR A 3 -25.88 -36.43 -10.06
N ALA A 4 -26.51 -35.87 -9.03
CA ALA A 4 -27.62 -34.93 -9.19
C ALA A 4 -27.15 -33.59 -8.61
N ASN A 5 -26.29 -32.92 -9.36
CA ASN A 5 -25.95 -31.53 -9.12
C ASN A 5 -27.17 -30.70 -9.55
N GLN A 6 -28.17 -30.56 -8.68
CA GLN A 6 -29.28 -29.61 -8.88
C GLN A 6 -28.76 -28.20 -8.64
N GLN A 7 -28.17 -27.63 -9.68
CA GLN A 7 -27.97 -26.20 -9.80
C GLN A 7 -29.25 -25.66 -10.46
N PRO A 8 -30.04 -24.81 -9.79
CA PRO A 8 -31.24 -24.25 -10.41
C PRO A 8 -30.80 -23.37 -11.58
N GLU A 9 -31.10 -23.84 -12.80
CA GLU A 9 -31.00 -23.06 -14.03
C GLU A 9 -31.91 -21.84 -13.88
N ILE A 10 -31.34 -20.68 -13.53
CA ILE A 10 -32.10 -19.43 -13.43
C ILE A 10 -32.59 -19.11 -14.84
N GLY A 11 -33.88 -19.31 -15.07
CA GLY A 11 -34.51 -19.09 -16.36
C GLY A 11 -34.53 -17.61 -16.71
N PRO A 12 -34.59 -17.24 -18.01
CA PRO A 12 -34.78 -15.85 -18.43
C PRO A 12 -36.11 -15.25 -17.94
N ARG A 13 -37.02 -16.10 -17.42
CA ARG A 13 -38.30 -15.69 -16.82
C ARG A 13 -38.24 -15.56 -15.30
N ASP A 14 -37.09 -15.68 -14.67
CA ASP A 14 -37.00 -15.56 -13.22
C ASP A 14 -36.77 -14.10 -12.79
N ILE A 15 -37.36 -13.73 -11.65
CA ILE A 15 -37.20 -12.46 -10.95
C ILE A 15 -36.26 -12.71 -9.78
N VAL A 16 -35.10 -12.06 -9.80
CA VAL A 16 -34.17 -12.06 -8.66
C VAL A 16 -34.33 -10.75 -7.90
N PHE A 17 -34.77 -10.82 -6.64
CA PHE A 17 -34.97 -9.65 -5.79
C PHE A 17 -34.50 -9.94 -4.35
N GLU A 18 -34.31 -8.88 -3.56
CA GLU A 18 -33.83 -9.00 -2.17
C GLU A 18 -35.00 -8.97 -1.18
N CYS A 19 -35.00 -9.89 -0.21
CA CYS A 19 -36.01 -9.91 0.85
C CYS A 19 -35.82 -8.71 1.81
N PRO A 20 -36.83 -7.85 2.05
CA PRO A 20 -36.70 -6.69 2.94
C PRO A 20 -36.54 -7.06 4.43
N ALA A 21 -36.81 -8.30 4.82
CA ALA A 21 -36.70 -8.75 6.21
C ALA A 21 -35.35 -9.37 6.56
N CYS A 22 -34.72 -10.08 5.60
CA CYS A 22 -33.46 -10.80 5.85
C CYS A 22 -32.33 -10.46 4.88
N HIS A 23 -32.57 -9.56 3.92
CA HIS A 23 -31.58 -9.09 2.95
C HIS A 23 -30.95 -10.18 2.08
N LYS A 24 -31.61 -11.35 1.97
CA LYS A 24 -31.17 -12.43 1.07
C LYS A 24 -31.80 -12.31 -0.30
N ASN A 25 -31.05 -12.67 -1.33
CA ASN A 25 -31.53 -12.78 -2.70
C ASN A 25 -32.49 -13.97 -2.82
N LEU A 26 -33.70 -13.72 -3.30
CA LEU A 26 -34.70 -14.71 -3.66
C LEU A 26 -34.86 -14.73 -5.17
N VAL A 27 -35.05 -15.93 -5.71
CA VAL A 27 -35.35 -16.17 -7.12
C VAL A 27 -36.76 -16.73 -7.18
N VAL A 28 -37.64 -16.07 -7.92
CA VAL A 28 -39.03 -16.51 -8.12
C VAL A 28 -39.41 -16.40 -9.59
N ASP A 29 -40.33 -17.21 -10.06
CA ASP A 29 -40.85 -17.09 -11.42
C ASP A 29 -41.57 -15.75 -11.65
N GLU A 30 -41.55 -15.25 -12.88
CA GLU A 30 -42.34 -14.07 -13.30
C GLU A 30 -43.85 -14.25 -13.10
N ALA A 31 -44.35 -15.49 -13.04
CA ALA A 31 -45.75 -15.76 -12.69
C ALA A 31 -46.08 -15.40 -11.23
N ALA A 32 -45.08 -15.27 -10.35
CA ALA A 32 -45.24 -14.83 -8.97
C ALA A 32 -45.21 -13.31 -8.80
N GLU A 33 -45.04 -12.54 -9.88
CA GLU A 33 -45.08 -11.07 -9.88
C GLU A 33 -46.37 -10.55 -9.22
N GLY A 34 -46.23 -9.68 -8.22
CA GLY A 34 -47.37 -9.12 -7.48
C GLY A 34 -48.04 -10.07 -6.49
N LEU A 35 -47.62 -11.35 -6.41
CA LEU A 35 -48.08 -12.29 -5.40
C LEU A 35 -47.25 -12.17 -4.11
N THR A 36 -47.86 -12.58 -2.99
CA THR A 36 -47.18 -12.69 -1.71
C THR A 36 -46.56 -14.08 -1.59
N VAL A 37 -45.24 -14.17 -1.54
CA VAL A 37 -44.49 -15.41 -1.37
C VAL A 37 -43.83 -15.44 0.01
N GLU A 38 -43.61 -16.63 0.56
CA GLU A 38 -42.90 -16.79 1.83
C GLU A 38 -41.40 -16.94 1.58
N CYS A 39 -40.60 -16.15 2.28
CA CYS A 39 -39.15 -16.23 2.16
C CYS A 39 -38.63 -17.53 2.80
N PRO A 40 -37.89 -18.40 2.10
CA PRO A 40 -37.38 -19.65 2.68
C PRO A 40 -36.28 -19.42 3.74
N ALA A 41 -35.74 -18.21 3.85
CA ALA A 41 -34.68 -17.89 4.80
C ALA A 41 -35.19 -17.34 6.13
N CYS A 42 -36.35 -16.67 6.14
CA CYS A 42 -36.90 -16.04 7.35
C CYS A 42 -38.41 -16.27 7.55
N ASN A 43 -39.05 -17.05 6.69
CA ASN A 43 -40.50 -17.32 6.63
C ASN A 43 -41.39 -16.08 6.65
N THR A 44 -40.84 -14.93 6.26
CA THR A 44 -41.59 -13.69 6.18
C THR A 44 -42.31 -13.61 4.84
N LYS A 45 -43.58 -13.17 4.88
CA LYS A 45 -44.39 -12.91 3.69
C LYS A 45 -43.89 -11.65 2.99
N VAL A 46 -43.40 -11.81 1.76
CA VAL A 46 -42.86 -10.72 0.95
C VAL A 46 -43.61 -10.66 -0.38
N ILE A 47 -43.87 -9.44 -0.84
CA ILE A 47 -44.54 -9.22 -2.14
C ILE A 47 -43.46 -9.18 -3.20
N VAL A 48 -43.61 -9.99 -4.25
CA VAL A 48 -42.66 -10.03 -5.37
C VAL A 48 -42.79 -8.72 -6.15
N PRO A 49 -41.73 -7.90 -6.25
CA PRO A 49 -41.76 -6.68 -7.03
C PRO A 49 -41.88 -7.02 -8.53
N PRO A 50 -42.56 -6.19 -9.32
CA PRO A 50 -42.62 -6.38 -10.76
C PRO A 50 -41.22 -6.38 -11.37
N LYS A 51 -41.02 -7.07 -12.50
CA LYS A 51 -39.82 -6.89 -13.35
C LYS A 51 -39.78 -5.46 -13.86
N THR A 52 -39.44 -4.52 -12.99
CA THR A 52 -38.96 -3.22 -13.41
C THR A 52 -37.67 -3.53 -14.15
N LYS A 53 -37.73 -3.40 -15.49
CA LYS A 53 -36.55 -3.34 -16.34
C LYS A 53 -35.52 -2.55 -15.56
N LYS A 54 -34.40 -3.17 -15.21
CA LYS A 54 -33.25 -2.49 -14.62
C LYS A 54 -33.11 -1.19 -15.41
N THR A 55 -33.43 -0.07 -14.79
CA THR A 55 -33.18 1.23 -15.35
C THR A 55 -31.70 1.17 -15.75
N PRO A 56 -31.34 1.45 -17.02
CA PRO A 56 -29.93 1.47 -17.41
C PRO A 56 -29.16 2.28 -16.37
N PRO A 57 -27.94 1.87 -15.98
CA PRO A 57 -27.17 2.56 -14.96
C PRO A 57 -27.23 4.04 -15.28
N SER A 58 -27.81 4.82 -14.36
CA SER A 58 -27.96 6.25 -14.60
C SER A 58 -26.56 6.76 -14.96
N PRO A 59 -26.41 7.60 -15.98
CA PRO A 59 -25.16 8.30 -16.18
C PRO A 59 -24.71 8.89 -14.84
N PRO A 60 -23.39 8.92 -14.57
CA PRO A 60 -22.87 9.43 -13.30
C PRO A 60 -23.58 10.74 -12.95
N PRO A 61 -23.95 10.94 -11.67
CA PRO A 61 -24.73 12.11 -11.28
C PRO A 61 -24.05 13.35 -11.87
N PRO A 62 -24.82 14.25 -12.53
CA PRO A 62 -24.25 15.48 -13.02
C PRO A 62 -23.53 16.16 -11.85
N PRO A 63 -22.35 16.75 -12.08
CA PRO A 63 -21.66 17.50 -11.03
C PRO A 63 -22.64 18.47 -10.39
N PRO A 64 -22.60 18.66 -9.06
CA PRO A 64 -23.57 19.47 -8.34
C PRO A 64 -23.75 20.80 -9.06
N ALA A 65 -24.97 21.02 -9.59
CA ALA A 65 -25.32 22.23 -10.31
C ALA A 65 -25.12 23.42 -9.36
N GLY A 66 -24.08 24.22 -9.62
CA GLY A 66 -23.72 25.38 -8.81
C GLY A 66 -22.25 25.47 -8.38
N VAL A 67 -21.42 24.46 -8.64
CA VAL A 67 -19.97 24.58 -8.38
C VAL A 67 -19.28 25.22 -9.58
N ASP A 68 -18.65 26.37 -9.34
CA ASP A 68 -17.87 27.07 -10.36
C ASP A 68 -16.77 26.12 -10.92
N PRO A 69 -16.71 25.88 -12.25
CA PRO A 69 -15.69 25.04 -12.88
C PRO A 69 -14.25 25.44 -12.52
N ARG A 70 -14.03 26.72 -12.25
CA ARG A 70 -12.73 27.26 -11.80
C ARG A 70 -12.39 26.78 -10.38
N LEU A 71 -13.38 26.67 -9.49
CA LEU A 71 -13.18 26.18 -8.13
C LEU A 71 -12.77 24.69 -8.14
N LEU A 72 -13.39 23.89 -9.00
CA LEU A 72 -13.01 22.48 -9.21
C LEU A 72 -11.58 22.35 -9.74
N ALA A 73 -11.21 23.15 -10.74
CA ALA A 73 -9.87 23.15 -11.31
C ALA A 73 -8.80 23.62 -10.31
N LEU A 74 -9.13 24.59 -9.44
CA LEU A 74 -8.22 25.00 -8.36
C LEU A 74 -8.08 23.91 -7.30
N GLY A 75 -9.17 23.22 -6.94
CA GLY A 75 -9.13 22.09 -6.02
C GLY A 75 -8.27 20.94 -6.52
N SER A 76 -8.38 20.58 -7.80
CA SER A 76 -7.53 19.54 -8.41
C SER A 76 -6.06 19.95 -8.41
N LYS A 77 -5.74 21.20 -8.80
CA LYS A 77 -4.37 21.73 -8.76
C LYS A 77 -3.80 21.74 -7.34
N LEU A 78 -4.59 22.11 -6.34
CA LEU A 78 -4.14 22.11 -4.95
C LEU A 78 -3.77 20.69 -4.50
N LYS A 79 -4.60 19.70 -4.84
CA LYS A 79 -4.34 18.29 -4.51
C LYS A 79 -3.08 17.76 -5.20
N GLU A 80 -2.86 18.13 -6.46
CA GLU A 80 -1.65 17.80 -7.20
C GLU A 80 -0.41 18.40 -6.52
N LEU A 81 -0.44 19.70 -6.21
CA LEU A 81 0.65 20.38 -5.50
C LEU A 81 0.91 19.77 -4.11
N GLN A 82 -0.13 19.40 -3.38
CA GLN A 82 0.01 18.71 -2.09
C GLN A 82 0.69 17.35 -2.24
N THR A 83 0.40 16.63 -3.32
CA THR A 83 1.02 15.33 -3.63
C THR A 83 2.50 15.54 -3.95
N GLN A 84 2.82 16.49 -4.84
CA GLN A 84 4.19 16.84 -5.18
C GLN A 84 5.00 17.27 -3.95
N ARG A 85 4.40 18.08 -3.06
CA ARG A 85 5.05 18.50 -1.81
C ARG A 85 5.43 17.30 -0.94
N THR A 86 4.52 16.33 -0.81
CA THR A 86 4.76 15.12 -0.02
C THR A 86 5.88 14.28 -0.63
N GLU A 87 5.88 14.12 -1.95
CA GLU A 87 6.93 13.38 -2.67
C GLU A 87 8.30 14.03 -2.49
N ILE A 88 8.41 15.35 -2.68
CA ILE A 88 9.66 16.09 -2.47
C ILE A 88 10.14 15.95 -1.03
N SER A 89 9.22 16.08 -0.05
CA SER A 89 9.56 15.92 1.36
C SER A 89 10.12 14.53 1.68
N ASN A 90 9.52 13.49 1.11
CA ASN A 90 9.99 12.11 1.30
C ASN A 90 11.36 11.88 0.65
N ASN A 91 11.57 12.43 -0.55
CA ASN A 91 12.85 12.36 -1.25
C ASN A 91 13.97 13.05 -0.47
N ILE A 92 13.70 14.21 0.12
CA ILE A 92 14.66 14.93 0.97
C ILE A 92 15.01 14.07 2.19
N ALA A 93 14.02 13.53 2.89
CA ALA A 93 14.26 12.68 4.05
C ALA A 93 15.13 11.44 3.71
N ALA A 94 14.86 10.80 2.57
CA ALA A 94 15.66 9.68 2.09
C ALA A 94 17.12 10.07 1.82
N ARG A 95 17.35 11.21 1.17
CA ARG A 95 18.71 11.72 0.90
C ARG A 95 19.46 12.07 2.17
N LEU A 96 18.80 12.67 3.16
CA LEU A 96 19.41 12.96 4.46
C LEU A 96 19.85 11.69 5.17
N ASN A 97 19.00 10.65 5.15
CA ASN A 97 19.36 9.35 5.72
C ASN A 97 20.56 8.71 5.02
N GLU A 98 20.64 8.83 3.69
CA GLU A 98 21.79 8.32 2.93
C GLU A 98 23.08 9.07 3.27
N ILE A 99 23.04 10.40 3.32
CA ILE A 99 24.20 11.21 3.72
C ILE A 99 24.64 10.83 5.14
N ASN A 100 23.70 10.65 6.07
CA ASN A 100 24.02 10.22 7.43
C ASN A 100 24.72 8.86 7.47
N ARG A 101 24.28 7.89 6.66
CA ARG A 101 24.94 6.57 6.53
C ARG A 101 26.36 6.72 5.97
N GLN A 102 26.54 7.55 4.94
CA GLN A 102 27.84 7.80 4.33
C GLN A 102 28.81 8.45 5.33
N MET A 103 28.35 9.41 6.13
CA MET A 103 29.19 10.03 7.17
C MET A 103 29.70 8.99 8.19
N VAL A 104 28.85 8.05 8.61
CA VAL A 104 29.28 6.97 9.53
C VAL A 104 30.31 6.05 8.88
N MET A 105 30.13 5.71 7.59
CA MET A 105 31.09 4.90 6.85
C MET A 105 32.43 5.61 6.69
N LEU A 106 32.43 6.92 6.41
CA LEU A 106 33.64 7.74 6.35
C LEU A 106 34.37 7.74 7.70
N ALA A 107 33.67 8.02 8.80
CA ALA A 107 34.27 7.99 10.14
C ALA A 107 34.90 6.61 10.47
N ARG A 108 34.26 5.52 10.04
CA ARG A 108 34.80 4.16 10.20
C ARG A 108 36.08 3.96 9.38
N LEU A 109 36.12 4.43 8.13
CA LEU A 109 37.30 4.34 7.28
C LEU A 109 38.45 5.16 7.84
N GLU A 110 38.19 6.37 8.32
CA GLU A 110 39.19 7.21 8.98
C GLU A 110 39.77 6.52 10.22
N SER A 111 38.93 5.90 11.04
CA SER A 111 39.37 5.15 12.21
C SER A 111 40.25 3.95 11.83
N SER A 112 39.86 3.19 10.79
CA SER A 112 40.66 2.08 10.28
C SER A 112 42.01 2.53 9.72
N HIS A 113 42.03 3.68 9.04
CA HIS A 113 43.26 4.27 8.52
C HIS A 113 44.20 4.68 9.66
N GLN A 114 43.69 5.35 10.69
CA GLN A 114 44.49 5.71 11.87
C GLN A 114 45.09 4.49 12.56
N GLN A 115 44.34 3.40 12.69
CA GLN A 115 44.85 2.14 13.23
C GLN A 115 46.02 1.59 12.39
N LEU A 116 45.88 1.58 11.07
CA LEU A 116 46.96 1.12 10.18
C LEU A 116 48.22 1.98 10.30
N LEU A 117 48.06 3.31 10.43
CA LEU A 117 49.21 4.21 10.66
C LEU A 117 49.88 3.93 12.01
N GLN A 118 49.12 3.63 13.05
CA GLN A 118 49.66 3.27 14.36
C GLN A 118 50.43 1.94 14.30
N GLU A 119 49.85 0.91 13.67
CA GLU A 119 50.53 -0.38 13.46
C GLU A 119 51.80 -0.21 12.64
N TRP A 120 51.75 0.58 11.56
CA TRP A 120 52.93 0.87 10.74
C TRP A 120 54.04 1.58 11.54
N ASN A 121 53.69 2.59 12.33
CA ASN A 121 54.64 3.29 13.20
C ASN A 121 55.27 2.37 14.25
N LYS A 122 54.50 1.43 14.80
CA LYS A 122 54.99 0.42 15.74
C LYS A 122 56.01 -0.51 15.07
N VAL A 123 55.70 -1.04 13.89
CA VAL A 123 56.63 -1.87 13.12
C VAL A 123 57.92 -1.11 12.81
N LEU A 124 57.82 0.17 12.41
CA LEU A 124 59.01 1.00 12.20
C LEU A 124 59.85 1.19 13.48
N ALA A 125 59.21 1.31 14.64
CA ALA A 125 59.90 1.44 15.92
C ALA A 125 60.63 0.13 16.29
N GLU A 126 60.01 -1.03 16.05
CA GLU A 126 60.62 -2.35 16.26
C GLU A 126 61.78 -2.62 15.29
N LEU A 127 61.66 -2.16 14.04
CA LEU A 127 62.69 -2.30 13.01
C LEU A 127 63.89 -1.38 13.22
N LYS A 128 63.79 -0.30 14.00
CA LYS A 128 64.96 0.48 14.43
C LYS A 128 65.69 -0.31 15.52
N PRO A 129 66.77 -1.04 15.21
CA PRO A 129 67.55 -1.68 16.26
C PRO A 129 68.29 -0.56 17.01
N SER A 130 68.66 -0.87 18.25
CA SER A 130 69.50 -0.06 19.12
C SER A 130 70.77 0.49 18.43
N ALA A 131 70.66 1.60 17.69
CA ALA A 131 71.79 2.33 17.11
C ALA A 131 72.65 3.05 18.16
N GLY A 132 72.54 2.66 19.44
CA GLY A 132 73.17 3.32 20.58
C GLY A 132 73.67 2.39 21.68
N ARG A 133 73.86 1.09 21.42
CA ARG A 133 74.49 0.17 22.39
C ARG A 133 75.88 -0.28 21.93
N SER A 134 76.76 0.68 21.62
CA SER A 134 78.20 0.44 21.43
C SER A 134 79.01 1.71 21.78
N GLN A 135 78.89 2.17 23.02
CA GLN A 135 79.87 3.04 23.67
C GLN A 135 80.06 2.52 25.10
N ALA A 136 80.94 1.54 25.31
CA ALA A 136 81.60 1.26 26.59
C ALA A 136 82.43 -0.03 26.50
N ASN A 137 83.61 0.03 25.87
CA ASN A 137 84.83 -0.69 26.30
C ASN A 137 85.94 -0.46 25.28
N PHE A 138 86.52 0.73 25.31
CA PHE A 138 87.90 0.93 24.84
C PHE A 138 88.51 2.04 25.70
N LYS A 139 89.00 1.66 26.88
CA LYS A 139 89.86 2.50 27.71
C LYS A 139 90.96 1.62 28.30
N ALA A 140 92.18 2.16 28.18
CA ALA A 140 93.49 1.72 28.69
C ALA A 140 94.18 0.63 27.86
#